data_AF-A0A6B0HUC7-F1
#
_entry.id   AF-A0A6B0HUC7-F1
#
_cell.length_a   1.000
_cell.length_b   1.000
_cell.length_c   1.000
_cell.angle_alpha   90.00
_cell.angle_beta   90.00
_cell.angle_gamma   90.00
#
_symmetry.space_group_name_H-M   'P 1'
#
loop_
_entity.id
_entity.type
_entity.pdbx_description
1 polymer ?
#
loop_
_entity_poly.entity_id
_entity_poly.type
_entity_poly.pdbx_seq_one_letter_code
_entity_poly.pdbx_strand_id
1 'polypeptide(L)' 'MDLGASFKFLKNYMVTFSINNLFDVDFYSPIIYGVTTGADGSLSASNRNPILNSYQTIIPRRNFYLSLRYEF' A
#
# COMPACT_ATOMS: atom_id res chain seq x y z
N MET A 1 -2.89 -9.71 3.14
CA MET A 1 -3.45 -10.67 2.18
C MET A 1 -4.68 -10.04 1.58
N ASP A 2 -4.78 -10.09 0.26
CA ASP A 2 -5.86 -9.46 -0.50
C ASP A 2 -6.59 -10.53 -1.31
N LEU A 3 -7.90 -10.34 -1.52
CA LEU A 3 -8.75 -11.25 -2.25
C LEU A 3 -9.55 -10.48 -3.30
N GLY A 4 -9.55 -10.95 -4.53
CA GLY A 4 -10.29 -10.31 -5.62
C GLY A 4 -10.98 -11.36 -6.49
N ALA A 5 -12.18 -11.02 -6.96
CA ALA A 5 -12.94 -11.81 -7.92
C ALA A 5 -13.48 -10.88 -9.02
N SER A 6 -13.33 -11.32 -10.27
CA SER A 6 -13.87 -10.62 -11.44
C SER A 6 -14.86 -11.52 -12.14
N PHE A 7 -16.02 -10.95 -12.50
CA PHE A 7 -17.05 -11.63 -13.26
C PHE A 7 -17.39 -10.82 -14.50
N LYS A 8 -17.18 -11.44 -15.67
CA LYS A 8 -17.64 -10.89 -16.94
C LYS A 8 -19.09 -11.29 -17.14
N PHE A 9 -20.00 -10.31 -17.10
CA PHE A 9 -21.41 -10.53 -17.40
C PHE A 9 -21.72 -9.82 -18.70
N LEU A 10 -22.42 -10.48 -19.63
CA LEU A 10 -22.57 -10.00 -21.01
C LEU A 10 -21.21 -9.87 -21.74
N LYS A 11 -21.25 -9.53 -23.03
CA LYS A 11 -20.06 -9.49 -23.88
C LYS A 11 -19.11 -8.32 -23.54
N ASN A 12 -19.66 -7.25 -22.97
CA ASN A 12 -18.99 -5.96 -22.83
C ASN A 12 -18.85 -5.47 -21.38
N TYR A 13 -19.44 -6.15 -20.38
CA TYR A 13 -19.41 -5.70 -18.99
C TYR A 13 -18.62 -6.65 -18.10
N MET A 14 -17.84 -6.09 -17.19
CA MET A 14 -17.13 -6.84 -16.17
C MET A 14 -17.25 -6.13 -14.83
N VAL A 15 -17.63 -6.87 -13.80
CA VAL A 15 -17.60 -6.41 -12.41
C VAL A 15 -16.43 -7.07 -11.70
N THR A 16 -15.65 -6.29 -10.98
CA THR A 16 -14.60 -6.78 -10.10
C THR A 16 -14.90 -6.33 -8.69
N PHE A 17 -14.88 -7.28 -7.77
CA PHE A 17 -14.94 -7.02 -6.34
C PHE A 17 -13.62 -7.44 -5.71
N SER A 18 -13.04 -6.59 -4.88
CA SER A 18 -11.84 -6.94 -4.11
C SER A 18 -11.92 -6.46 -2.67
N ILE A 19 -11.28 -7.23 -1.81
CA ILE A 19 -11.08 -6.97 -0.38
C ILE A 19 -9.58 -6.90 -0.17
N ASN A 20 -9.08 -5.74 0.25
CA ASN A 20 -7.69 -5.64 0.64
C ASN A 20 -7.59 -5.75 2.16
N ASN A 21 -6.49 -6.34 2.64
CA ASN A 21 -6.28 -6.64 4.04
C ASN A 21 -7.43 -7.50 4.63
N LEU A 22 -7.66 -8.68 4.04
CA LEU A 22 -8.75 -9.59 4.38
C LEU A 22 -8.83 -9.92 5.88
N PHE A 23 -7.67 -10.05 6.53
CA PHE A 23 -7.57 -10.40 7.95
C PHE A 23 -7.63 -9.18 8.89
N ASP A 24 -7.82 -7.96 8.38
CA ASP A 24 -7.85 -6.71 9.15
C ASP A 24 -6.66 -6.53 10.09
N VAL A 25 -5.47 -6.82 9.56
CA VAL A 25 -4.23 -6.66 10.32
C VAL A 25 -3.89 -5.18 10.38
N ASP A 26 -3.60 -4.69 11.57
CA ASP A 26 -3.03 -3.35 11.74
C ASP A 26 -1.54 -3.40 11.38
N PHE A 27 -1.17 -2.74 10.28
CA PHE A 27 0.18 -2.80 9.75
C PHE A 27 0.81 -1.41 9.74
N TYR A 28 1.79 -1.24 10.62
CA TYR A 28 2.62 -0.05 10.68
C TYR A 28 3.94 -0.30 9.96
N SER A 29 4.13 0.33 8.79
CA SER A 29 5.38 0.26 8.03
C SER A 29 5.91 1.67 7.82
N PRO A 30 6.87 2.12 8.64
CA PRO A 30 7.40 3.45 8.53
C PRO A 30 8.39 3.58 7.38
N ILE A 31 8.29 4.66 6.61
CA ILE A 31 9.33 5.09 5.68
C ILE A 31 10.30 5.99 6.47
N ILE A 32 11.56 5.56 6.58
CA ILE A 32 12.59 6.28 7.32
C ILE A 32 13.13 7.41 6.44
N TYR A 33 13.01 8.66 6.89
CA TYR A 33 13.49 9.85 6.20
C TYR A 33 14.66 10.45 6.98
N GLY A 34 15.83 9.85 6.85
CA GLY A 34 16.99 10.28 7.64
C GLY A 34 18.21 9.40 7.43
N VAL A 35 18.76 9.41 6.21
CA VAL A 35 20.11 8.90 5.95
C VAL A 35 21.03 10.11 5.91
N THR A 36 21.93 10.22 6.87
CA THR A 36 23.02 11.19 6.81
C THR A 36 24.12 10.63 5.92
N THR A 37 24.46 11.33 4.84
CA THR A 37 25.69 11.06 4.08
C THR A 37 26.89 11.47 4.91
N GLY A 38 27.84 10.55 5.08
CA GLY A 38 29.17 10.88 5.62
C GLY A 38 29.89 11.89 4.72
N ALA A 39 30.95 12.52 5.22
CA ALA A 39 31.78 13.44 4.43
C ALA A 39 32.44 12.78 3.20
N ASP A 40 32.42 11.45 3.13
CA ASP A 40 32.89 10.58 2.05
C ASP A 40 31.78 10.19 1.06
N GLY A 41 30.55 10.70 1.22
CA GLY A 41 29.40 10.35 0.40
C GLY A 41 28.79 8.98 0.70
N SER A 42 29.27 8.27 1.74
CA SER A 42 28.70 6.99 2.13
C SER A 42 27.33 7.18 2.81
N LEU A 43 26.34 6.38 2.40
CA LEU A 43 25.05 6.30 3.07
C LEU A 43 25.24 5.52 4.37
N SER A 44 25.41 6.23 5.49
CA SER A 44 25.48 5.60 6.81
C SER A 44 24.11 5.70 7.46
N ALA A 45 23.47 4.56 7.68
CA ALA A 45 22.33 4.45 8.59
C ALA A 45 22.87 4.68 10.01
N SER A 46 23.07 5.95 10.35
CA SER A 46 23.60 6.35 11.66
C SER A 46 22.67 5.79 12.73
N ASN A 47 23.26 5.27 13.82
CA ASN A 47 22.62 4.72 15.03
C ASN A 47 21.73 5.72 15.80
N ARG A 48 21.21 6.74 15.13
CA ARG A 48 20.29 7.75 15.67
C ARG A 48 18.87 7.31 15.38
N ASN A 49 17.98 7.52 16.35
CA ASN A 49 16.56 7.21 16.27
C ASN A 49 16.01 7.54 14.87
N PRO A 50 15.48 6.55 14.13
CA PRO A 50 14.97 6.78 12.79
C PRO A 50 13.93 7.90 12.86
N ILE A 51 14.19 8.98 12.11
CA ILE A 51 13.22 10.07 12.00
C ILE A 51 12.09 9.56 11.12
N LEU A 52 10.96 9.32 11.78
CA LEU A 52 9.73 8.89 11.14
C LEU A 52 9.05 10.11 10.52
N ASN A 53 8.66 10.00 9.25
CA ASN A 53 7.86 11.03 8.61
C ASN A 53 6.48 11.08 9.30
N SER A 54 6.15 12.17 9.98
CA SER A 54 4.85 12.37 10.64
C SER A 54 3.67 12.49 9.68
N TYR A 55 3.95 12.75 8.39
CA TYR A 55 2.96 12.83 7.32
C TYR A 55 2.81 11.51 6.55
N GLN A 56 3.42 10.42 7.02
CA GLN A 56 3.24 9.12 6.37
C GLN A 56 1.84 8.58 6.67
N THR A 57 1.17 8.12 5.62
CA THR A 57 -0.14 7.49 5.74
C THR A 57 0.05 6.05 6.18
N ILE A 58 -0.65 5.66 7.25
CA ILE A 58 -0.71 4.26 7.69
C ILE A 58 -1.39 3.44 6.59
N ILE A 59 -0.86 2.26 6.26
CA ILE A 59 -1.49 1.38 5.29
C ILE A 59 -2.89 1.06 5.81
N PRO A 60 -3.96 1.31 5.02
CA PRO A 60 -5.32 1.18 5.51
C PRO A 60 -5.62 -0.25 5.97
N ARG A 61 -6.49 -0.34 6.97
CA ARG A 61 -7.11 -1.57 7.47
C ARG A 61 -7.97 -2.24 6.39
N ARG A 62 -8.81 -3.22 6.74
CA ARG A 62 -9.67 -3.89 5.75
C ARG A 62 -10.50 -2.88 4.95
N ASN A 63 -10.37 -2.92 3.64
CA ASN A 63 -11.14 -2.07 2.73
C ASN A 63 -11.72 -2.90 1.57
N PHE A 64 -12.72 -2.32 0.91
CA PHE A 64 -13.50 -2.97 -0.12
C PHE A 64 -13.51 -2.10 -1.37
N TYR A 65 -13.30 -2.72 -2.53
CA TYR A 65 -13.38 -2.08 -3.82
C TYR A 65 -14.39 -2.79 -4.71
N LEU A 66 -15.16 -2.00 -5.44
CA LEU A 66 -16.06 -2.46 -6.48
C LEU A 66 -15.76 -1.65 -7.75
N SER A 67 -15.49 -2.34 -8.85
CA SER A 67 -15.21 -1.74 -10.14
C SER A 67 -16.14 -2.32 -11.20
N LEU A 68 -16.69 -1.44 -12.05
CA LEU A 68 -17.42 -1.80 -13.25
C LEU A 68 -16.58 -1.35 -14.46
N ARG A 69 -16.28 -2.29 -15.35
CA ARG A 69 -15.63 -2.02 -16.64
C ARG A 69 -16.61 -2.28 -17.77
N TYR A 70 -16.64 -1.35 -18.72
CA TYR A 70 -17.35 -1.47 -19.99
C TYR A 70 -16.33 -1.40 -21.14
N GLU A 71 -16.44 -2.32 -22.10
CA GLU A 71 -15.59 -2.41 -23.30
C GLU A 71 -16.47 -2.15 -24.53
N PHE A 72 -16.17 -1.10 -25.32
CA PHE A 72 -16.90 -0.75 -26.56
C PHE A 72 -16.21 -1.30 -27.81
#